data_AF-A0A3Q8U026-F1
#
_entry.id   AF-A0A3Q8U026-F1
#
_cell.length_a   1.000
_cell.length_b   1.000
_cell.length_c   1.000
_cell.angle_alpha   90.00
_cell.angle_beta   90.00
_cell.angle_gamma   90.00
#
_symmetry.space_group_name_H-M   'P 1'
#
loop_
_entity.id
_entity.type
_entity.pdbx_description
1 polymer ?
#
loop_
_entity_poly.entity_id
_entity_poly.type
_entity_poly.pdbx_seq_one_letter_code
_entity_poly.pdbx_strand_id
1 'polypeptide(L)'
;MSYALSHSAFTCLKAQTNLSGQFSHILRDEANGACAKATLQTEVYLDQLNVVIRMGSTVNTLTLPANSLASARKIAGHLEAIANGQLDTADMPPVEQVLADAA
;
A
#
# COMPACT_ATOMS: atom_id res chain seq x y z
N MET A 1 16.68 9.29 4.36
CA MET A 1 15.98 9.13 3.07
C MET A 1 14.58 9.68 3.28
N SER A 2 14.05 10.42 2.30
CA SER A 2 12.73 11.03 2.39
C SER A 2 11.95 10.76 1.10
N TYR A 3 11.80 9.47 0.77
CA TYR A 3 11.03 9.05 -0.39
C TYR A 3 9.56 9.43 -0.21
N ALA A 4 9.03 10.17 -1.18
CA ALA A 4 7.64 10.60 -1.20
C ALA A 4 6.98 10.29 -2.55
N LEU A 5 5.66 10.09 -2.52
CA LEU A 5 4.83 10.06 -3.72
C LEU A 5 4.63 11.48 -4.25
N SER A 6 4.77 11.67 -5.56
CA SER A 6 4.40 12.95 -6.17
C SER A 6 2.89 13.17 -6.13
N HIS A 7 2.46 14.44 -6.18
CA HIS A 7 1.04 14.78 -6.20
C HIS A 7 0.28 14.16 -7.39
N SER A 8 0.93 14.09 -8.56
CA SER A 8 0.37 13.43 -9.74
C SER A 8 0.24 11.92 -9.55
N ALA A 9 1.25 11.27 -8.96
CA ALA A 9 1.22 9.85 -8.65
C ALA A 9 0.14 9.52 -7.61
N PHE A 10 -0.08 10.40 -6.63
CA PHE A 10 -1.19 10.25 -5.68
C PHE A 10 -2.56 10.37 -6.34
N THR A 11 -2.72 11.30 -7.30
CA THR A 11 -3.96 11.41 -8.07
C THR A 11 -4.25 10.12 -8.86
N CYS A 12 -3.23 9.54 -9.49
CA CYS A 12 -3.36 8.23 -10.15
C CYS A 12 -3.70 7.11 -9.15
N LEU A 13 -3.00 7.05 -8.02
CA LEU A 13 -3.25 6.06 -6.96
C LEU A 13 -4.71 6.10 -6.51
N LYS A 14 -5.26 7.29 -6.27
CA LYS A 14 -6.67 7.47 -5.86
C LYS A 14 -7.64 6.93 -6.92
N ALA A 15 -7.35 7.09 -8.21
CA ALA A 15 -8.20 6.51 -9.25
C ALA A 15 -8.07 4.97 -9.27
N GLN A 16 -6.85 4.47 -9.06
CA GLN A 16 -6.53 3.04 -9.09
C GLN A 16 -7.11 2.26 -7.90
N THR A 17 -7.40 2.89 -6.76
CA THR A 17 -8.11 2.22 -5.65
C THR A 17 -9.53 1.79 -6.00
N ASN A 18 -10.07 2.25 -7.14
CA ASN A 18 -11.39 1.86 -7.64
C ASN A 18 -11.29 0.90 -8.84
N LEU A 19 -10.08 0.47 -9.20
CA LEU A 19 -9.82 -0.44 -10.30
C LEU A 19 -9.18 -1.72 -9.76
N SER A 20 -9.46 -2.84 -10.42
CA SER A 20 -8.70 -4.07 -10.20
C SER A 20 -7.61 -4.17 -11.26
N GLY A 21 -6.36 -4.41 -10.84
CA GLY A 21 -5.23 -4.50 -11.76
C GLY A 21 -3.89 -4.32 -11.08
N GLN A 22 -2.84 -4.26 -11.91
CA GLN A 22 -1.47 -4.04 -11.45
C GLN A 22 -0.96 -2.69 -11.95
N PHE A 23 -0.45 -1.88 -11.03
CA PHE A 23 0.03 -0.52 -11.25
C PHE A 23 1.45 -0.37 -10.72
N SER A 24 2.25 0.49 -11.35
CA SER A 24 3.60 0.81 -10.89
C SER A 24 3.69 2.26 -10.46
N HIS A 25 4.31 2.49 -9.31
CA HIS A 25 4.57 3.82 -8.76
C HIS A 25 6.07 4.01 -8.55
N ILE A 26 6.52 5.25 -8.73
CA ILE A 26 7.87 5.67 -8.40
C ILE A 26 7.79 6.69 -7.29
N LEU A 27 8.44 6.40 -6.17
CA LEU A 27 8.69 7.35 -5.09
C LEU A 27 10.06 7.98 -5.32
N ARG A 28 10.19 9.27 -5.03
CA ARG A 28 11.45 10.01 -5.22
C ARG A 28 11.91 10.58 -3.90
N ASP A 29 13.21 10.49 -3.65
CA ASP A 29 13.87 11.22 -2.56
C ASP A 29 14.36 12.56 -3.10
N GLU A 30 13.78 13.65 -2.58
CA GLU A 30 14.10 15.01 -3.02
C GLU A 30 15.54 15.44 -2.68
N ALA A 31 16.15 14.84 -1.66
CA ALA A 31 17.47 15.25 -1.18
C ALA A 31 18.62 14.76 -2.06
N ASN A 32 18.47 13.60 -2.71
CA ASN A 32 19.53 12.97 -3.50
C ASN A 32 19.10 12.49 -4.89
N GLY A 33 17.82 12.67 -5.26
CA GLY A 33 17.28 12.24 -6.55
C GLY A 33 17.10 10.72 -6.70
N ALA A 34 17.30 9.94 -5.63
CA ALA A 34 17.08 8.50 -5.65
C ALA A 34 15.60 8.18 -5.88
N CYS A 35 15.34 7.02 -6.48
CA CYS A 35 13.99 6.57 -6.81
C CYS A 35 13.74 5.16 -6.27
N ALA A 36 12.58 4.94 -5.66
CA ALA A 36 12.10 3.62 -5.25
C ALA A 36 10.91 3.22 -6.13
N LYS A 37 10.96 2.02 -6.70
CA LYS A 37 9.86 1.47 -7.51
C LYS A 37 8.97 0.57 -6.66
N ALA A 38 7.68 0.88 -6.65
CA ALA A 38 6.65 0.03 -6.07
C ALA A 38 5.74 -0.54 -7.15
N THR A 39 5.28 -1.77 -6.94
CA THR A 39 4.18 -2.36 -7.69
C THR A 39 3.00 -2.53 -6.75
N LEU A 40 1.86 -2.00 -7.14
CA LEU A 40 0.57 -2.21 -6.50
C LEU A 40 -0.22 -3.21 -7.33
N GLN A 41 -0.81 -4.20 -6.68
CA GLN A 41 -1.90 -4.98 -7.25
C GLN A 41 -3.14 -4.69 -6.42
N THR A 42 -4.19 -4.20 -7.06
CA THR A 42 -5.46 -3.88 -6.42
C THR A 42 -6.52 -4.87 -6.89
N GLU A 43 -7.36 -5.30 -5.97
CA GLU A 43 -8.53 -6.13 -6.25
C GLU A 43 -9.71 -5.52 -5.48
N VAL A 44 -10.67 -4.98 -6.23
CA VAL A 44 -11.91 -4.42 -5.67
C VAL A 44 -12.99 -5.51 -5.71
N TYR A 45 -13.58 -5.77 -4.56
CA TYR A 45 -14.70 -6.69 -4.40
C TYR A 45 -15.75 -6.08 -3.48
N LEU A 46 -16.94 -5.79 -4.04
CA LEU A 46 -18.01 -5.08 -3.35
C LEU A 46 -17.49 -3.76 -2.74
N ASP A 47 -17.59 -3.61 -1.42
CA ASP A 47 -17.12 -2.44 -0.66
C ASP A 47 -15.71 -2.60 -0.10
N GLN A 48 -14.97 -3.63 -0.53
CA GLN A 48 -13.62 -3.93 -0.06
C GLN A 48 -12.60 -3.79 -1.19
N LEU A 49 -11.42 -3.28 -0.82
CA LEU A 49 -10.24 -3.17 -1.65
C LEU A 49 -9.12 -3.98 -0.99
N ASN A 50 -8.62 -4.99 -1.69
CA ASN A 50 -7.38 -5.67 -1.34
C ASN A 50 -6.23 -5.04 -2.13
N VAL A 51 -5.13 -4.71 -1.46
CA VAL A 51 -3.94 -4.11 -2.07
C VAL A 51 -2.72 -4.90 -1.68
N VAL A 52 -2.04 -5.47 -2.67
CA VAL A 52 -0.71 -6.06 -2.50
C VAL A 52 0.33 -5.05 -2.98
N ILE A 53 1.22 -4.65 -2.08
CA ILE A 53 2.31 -3.71 -2.34
C ILE A 53 3.62 -4.49 -2.38
N ARG A 54 4.35 -4.40 -3.49
CA ARG A 54 5.66 -5.02 -3.70
C ARG A 54 6.71 -3.95 -3.92
N MET A 55 7.76 -3.96 -3.12
CA MET A 55 8.88 -3.01 -3.24
C MET A 55 10.19 -3.73 -2.87
N GLY A 56 11.06 -3.95 -3.86
CA GLY A 56 12.25 -4.77 -3.66
C GLY A 56 11.88 -6.21 -3.25
N SER A 57 12.43 -6.68 -2.13
CA SER A 57 12.11 -7.98 -1.53
C SER A 57 10.87 -7.96 -0.63
N THR A 58 10.31 -6.78 -0.36
CA THR A 58 9.21 -6.62 0.60
C THR A 58 7.86 -6.77 -0.10
N VAL A 59 6.96 -7.57 0.48
CA VAL A 59 5.57 -7.73 0.05
C VAL A 59 4.66 -7.44 1.24
N ASN A 60 3.73 -6.51 1.07
CA ASN A 60 2.73 -6.15 2.08
C ASN A 60 1.34 -6.30 1.49
N THR A 61 0.37 -6.68 2.33
CA THR A 61 -1.03 -6.74 1.92
C THR A 61 -1.86 -5.87 2.84
N LEU A 62 -2.76 -5.07 2.26
CA LEU A 62 -3.70 -4.23 2.99
C LEU A 62 -5.12 -4.56 2.53
N THR A 63 -6.02 -4.68 3.50
CA THR A 63 -7.46 -4.75 3.24
C THR A 63 -8.11 -3.49 3.75
N LEU A 64 -8.77 -2.76 2.85
CA LEU A 64 -9.29 -1.41 3.10
C LEU A 64 -10.70 -1.26 2.52
N PRO A 65 -11.49 -0.29 2.97
CA PRO A 65 -12.74 0.07 2.29
C PRO A 65 -12.48 0.56 0.86
N ALA A 66 -13.28 0.10 -0.10
CA ALA A 66 -13.25 0.60 -1.48
C ALA A 66 -13.81 2.04 -1.56
N ASN A 67 -13.54 2.74 -2.67
CA ASN A 67 -14.09 4.08 -2.94
C ASN A 67 -13.81 5.16 -1.86
N SER A 68 -12.72 5.00 -1.09
CA SER A 68 -12.41 5.87 0.04
C SER A 68 -11.10 6.64 -0.16
N LEU A 69 -11.16 7.97 -0.01
CA LEU A 69 -9.99 8.83 0.02
C LEU A 69 -9.05 8.47 1.19
N ALA A 70 -9.60 8.01 2.32
CA ALA A 70 -8.81 7.57 3.45
C ALA A 70 -8.00 6.31 3.10
N SER A 71 -8.57 5.38 2.33
CA SER A 71 -7.86 4.20 1.83
C SER A 71 -6.69 4.61 0.91
N ALA A 72 -6.92 5.51 -0.04
CA ALA A 72 -5.86 6.03 -0.91
C ALA A 72 -4.72 6.69 -0.11
N ARG A 73 -5.04 7.52 0.90
CA ARG A 73 -4.04 8.13 1.79
C ARG A 73 -3.26 7.09 2.60
N LYS A 74 -3.94 6.06 3.11
CA LYS A 74 -3.31 4.98 3.87
C LYS A 74 -2.34 4.19 3.00
N ILE A 75 -2.71 3.87 1.76
CA ILE A 75 -1.83 3.18 0.82
C ILE A 75 -0.60 4.05 0.48
N ALA A 76 -0.79 5.35 0.25
CA ALA A 76 0.32 6.28 0.01
C ALA A 76 1.30 6.32 1.19
N GLY A 77 0.78 6.47 2.43
CA GLY A 77 1.60 6.44 3.63
C GLY A 77 2.34 5.11 3.82
N HIS A 78 1.71 3.97 3.49
CA HIS A 78 2.39 2.67 3.51
C HIS A 78 3.52 2.59 2.48
N LEU A 79 3.31 3.09 1.26
CA LEU A 79 4.35 3.13 0.22
C LEU A 79 5.56 3.94 0.68
N GLU A 80 5.32 5.11 1.29
CA GLU A 80 6.36 5.98 1.83
C GLU A 80 7.06 5.34 3.03
N ALA A 81 6.33 4.73 3.96
CA ALA A 81 6.90 4.05 5.11
C ALA A 81 7.81 2.87 4.69
N ILE A 82 7.40 2.07 3.70
CA ILE A 82 8.23 0.97 3.16
C ILE A 82 9.49 1.54 2.48
N ALA A 83 9.34 2.55 1.62
CA ALA A 83 10.47 3.14 0.90
C ALA A 83 11.50 3.78 1.85
N ASN A 84 11.04 4.33 2.98
CA ASN A 84 11.90 4.93 3.99
C ASN A 84 12.37 3.93 5.07
N GLY A 85 12.06 2.64 4.94
CA GLY A 85 12.47 1.61 5.90
C GLY A 85 11.82 1.73 7.28
N GLN A 86 10.68 2.42 7.38
CA GLN A 86 9.94 2.65 8.62
C GLN A 86 8.90 1.55 8.90
N LEU A 87 8.62 0.70 7.91
CA LEU A 87 7.76 -0.46 8.05
C LEU A 87 8.63 -1.70 8.21
N ASP A 88 8.90 -2.10 9.45
CA ASP A 88 9.50 -3.39 9.74
C ASP A 88 8.41 -4.46 9.61
N THR A 89 8.52 -5.31 8.58
CA THR A 89 7.50 -6.33 8.25
C THR A 89 7.75 -7.66 8.96
N ALA A 90 8.79 -7.73 9.79
CA ALA A 90 9.12 -8.92 10.59
C ALA A 90 8.29 -9.04 11.89
N ASP A 91 7.58 -7.98 12.31
CA ASP A 91 6.75 -8.00 13.52
C ASP A 91 5.26 -7.96 13.15
N MET A 92 4.73 -9.10 12.73
CA MET A 92 3.29 -9.32 12.68
C MET A 92 2.92 -10.07 13.98
N PRO A 93 2.12 -9.49 14.89
CA PRO A 93 1.54 -10.30 15.95
C PRO A 93 0.67 -11.38 15.28
N PRO A 94 0.76 -12.65 15.72
CA PRO A 94 -0.02 -13.72 15.12
C PRO A 94 -1.50 -13.34 15.16
N VAL A 95 -2.19 -13.54 14.03
CA VAL A 95 -3.66 -13.51 13.97
C VAL A 95 -4.15 -14.47 15.05
N GLU A 96 -4.65 -13.90 16.15
CA GLU A 96 -5.34 -14.69 17.17
C GLU A 96 -6.63 -15.17 16.51
N GLN A 97 -6.62 -16.46 16.18
CA GLN A 97 -7.73 -17.16 15.58
C GLN A 97 -8.95 -17.00 16.49
N VAL A 98 -9.88 -16.12 16.12
CA VAL A 98 -11.24 -16.14 16.67
C VAL A 98 -11.95 -17.35 16.05
N LEU A 99 -11.61 -18.53 16.57
CA LEU A 99 -12.46 -19.71 16.52
C LEU A 99 -13.12 -19.79 17.90
N ALA A 100 -14.02 -18.86 18.19
CA ALA A 100 -14.96 -19.03 19.29
C ALA A 100 -16.09 -19.93 18.79
N ASP A 101 -15.82 -21.22 18.96
CA ASP A 101 -16.72 -22.36 19.07
C ASP A 101 -18.22 -22.03 19.11
N ALA A 102 -18.94 -22.50 18.09
CA ALA A 102 -20.36 -22.72 18.16
C ALA A 102 -20.59 -24.10 18.80
N ALA A 103 -21.02 -24.12 20.07
CA ALA A 103 -21.70 -25.24 20.71
C ALA A 103 -22.58 -24.75 21.87
#